data_AF-X1TGY0-F1
#
_entry.id   AF-X1TGY0-F1
#
_cell.length_a   1.000
_cell.length_b   1.000
_cell.length_c   1.000
_cell.angle_alpha   90.00
_cell.angle_beta   90.00
_cell.angle_gamma   90.00
#
_symmetry.space_group_name_H-M   'P 1'
#
loop_
_entity.id
_entity.type
_entity.pdbx_description
1 polymer ?
#
loop_
_entity_poly.entity_id
_entity_poly.type
_entity_poly.pdbx_seq_one_letter_code
_entity_poly.pdbx_strand_id
1 'polypeptide(L)' 'IEQKIEKLGYRVPEAPKPLGVYVPAVRVSNLLFVGGKIPLHQLGPLL' A
#
# COMPACT_ATOMS: atom_id res chain seq x y z
N ILE A 1 -5.94 13.70 6.29
CA ILE A 1 -4.49 13.50 6.03
C ILE A 1 -4.14 13.78 4.57
N GLU A 2 -5.04 13.44 3.66
CA GLU A 2 -5.04 13.56 2.20
C GLU A 2 -4.54 14.93 1.71
N GLN A 3 -5.15 16.03 2.18
CA GLN A 3 -4.75 17.39 1.81
C GLN A 3 -3.29 17.71 2.18
N LYS A 4 -2.76 17.13 3.26
CA LYS A 4 -1.37 17.34 3.68
C LYS A 4 -0.41 16.60 2.73
N ILE A 5 -0.77 15.40 2.30
CA ILE A 5 -0.01 14.61 1.31
C ILE A 5 0.05 15.37 -0.02
N GLU A 6 -1.09 15.91 -0.48
CA GLU A 6 -1.16 16.67 -1.72
C GLU A 6 -0.35 17.97 -1.67
N LYS A 7 -0.40 18.72 -0.57
CA LYS A 7 0.39 19.94 -0.37
C LYS A 7 1.90 19.70 -0.39
N LEU A 8 2.34 18.49 -0.06
CA LEU A 8 3.74 18.07 -0.15
C LEU A 8 4.14 17.60 -1.55
N GLY A 9 3.22 17.63 -2.53
CA GLY A 9 3.47 17.22 -3.91
C GLY A 9 3.41 15.70 -4.13
N TYR A 10 2.98 14.92 -3.14
CA TYR A 10 2.86 13.46 -3.27
C TYR A 10 1.47 13.03 -3.75
N ARG A 11 1.42 11.88 -4.41
CA ARG A 11 0.19 11.13 -4.74
C ARG A 11 0.25 9.78 -4.07
N VAL A 12 -0.88 9.36 -3.50
CA VAL A 12 -0.99 8.00 -2.93
C VAL A 12 -1.14 7.04 -4.12
N PRO A 13 -0.23 6.06 -4.27
CA PRO A 13 -0.32 5.10 -5.37
C PRO A 13 -1.47 4.11 -5.13
N GLU A 14 -1.90 3.44 -6.18
CA GLU A 14 -2.75 2.26 -6.03
C GLU A 14 -2.02 1.16 -5.26
N ALA A 15 -2.78 0.40 -4.46
CA ALA A 15 -2.20 -0.72 -3.73
C ALA A 15 -1.69 -1.79 -4.70
N PRO A 16 -0.43 -2.23 -4.60
CA PRO A 16 0.10 -3.26 -5.46
C PRO A 16 -0.58 -4.62 -5.19
N LYS A 17 -0.57 -5.49 -6.19
CA LYS A 17 -1.00 -6.89 -6.02
C LYS A 17 -0.08 -7.60 -5.02
N PRO A 18 -0.61 -8.51 -4.18
CA PRO A 18 0.20 -9.37 -3.32
C PRO A 18 1.26 -10.13 -4.12
N LEU A 19 2.49 -10.21 -3.58
CA LEU A 19 3.59 -10.99 -4.17
C LEU A 19 3.50 -12.50 -3.87
N GLY A 20 2.48 -12.94 -3.14
CA GLY A 20 2.24 -14.33 -2.80
C GLY A 20 0.76 -14.58 -2.53
N VAL A 21 0.42 -15.82 -2.17
CA VAL A 21 -0.96 -16.22 -1.92
C VAL A 21 -1.35 -15.84 -0.49
N TYR A 22 -1.78 -14.60 -0.31
CA TYR A 22 -2.32 -14.09 0.95
C TYR A 22 -3.31 -12.95 0.71
N VAL A 23 -4.12 -12.62 1.73
CA VAL A 23 -5.01 -11.47 1.70
C VAL A 23 -4.24 -10.20 2.11
N PRO A 24 -4.26 -9.12 1.32
CA PRO A 24 -3.39 -7.95 1.54
C PRO A 24 -3.67 -7.17 2.83
N ALA A 25 -4.89 -7.26 3.34
CA ALA A 25 -5.28 -6.71 4.63
C ALA A 25 -6.45 -7.49 5.22
N VAL A 26 -6.45 -7.69 6.53
CA VAL A 26 -7.53 -8.35 7.27
C VAL A 26 -7.98 -7.46 8.41
N ARG A 27 -9.28 -7.25 8.55
CA ARG A 27 -9.87 -6.49 9.65
C ARG A 27 -10.44 -7.45 10.69
N VAL A 28 -10.08 -7.25 11.96
CA VAL A 28 -10.68 -7.95 13.11
C VAL A 28 -11.19 -6.90 14.08
N SER A 29 -12.52 -6.76 14.17
CA SER A 29 -13.18 -5.72 14.97
C SER A 29 -12.68 -4.31 14.61
N ASN A 30 -11.94 -3.65 15.51
CA ASN A 30 -11.40 -2.30 15.32
C ASN A 30 -9.92 -2.29 14.91
N LEU A 31 -9.31 -3.45 14.66
CA LEU A 31 -7.93 -3.57 14.21
C LEU A 31 -7.89 -3.94 12.72
N LEU A 32 -6.99 -3.29 11.98
CA LEU A 32 -6.68 -3.61 10.59
C LEU A 32 -5.22 -4.08 10.51
N PHE A 33 -5.04 -5.36 10.18
CA PHE A 33 -3.74 -5.96 9.93
C PHE A 33 -3.43 -5.79 8.45
N VAL A 34 -2.30 -5.16 8.13
CA VAL A 34 -1.87 -4.91 6.75
C VAL A 34 -0.65 -5.77 6.46
N GLY A 35 -0.62 -6.43 5.31
CA GLY A 35 0.55 -7.17 4.85
C GLY A 35 1.77 -6.26 4.67
N GLY A 36 2.97 -6.84 4.69
CA GLY A 36 4.22 -6.10 4.51
C GLY A 36 4.21 -5.21 3.27
N LYS A 37 4.72 -3.99 3.41
CA LYS A 37 4.84 -3.02 2.31
C LYS A 37 6.31 -2.77 2.02
N ILE A 38 6.66 -2.88 0.75
CA ILE A 38 7.98 -2.55 0.24
C ILE A 38 7.86 -1.47 -0.83
N PRO A 39 8.89 -0.65 -1.05
CA PRO A 39 8.93 0.26 -2.19
C PRO A 39 8.87 -0.55 -3.49
N LEU A 40 7.81 -0.35 -4.27
CA LEU A 40 7.68 -0.90 -5.62
C LEU A 40 7.54 0.26 -6.59
N HIS A 41 8.22 0.18 -7.73
CA HIS A 41 7.92 1.06 -8.83
C HIS A 41 6.56 0.64 -9.42
N GLN A 42 5.82 1.58 -10.00
CA GLN A 42 4.56 1.35 -10.71
C GLN A 42 4.61 0.22 -11.77
N LEU A 43 5.81 -0.17 -12.25
CA LEU A 43 6.04 -1.24 -13.22
C LEU A 43 6.30 -2.63 -12.58
N GLY A 44 6.36 -2.72 -11.25
CA GLY A 44 6.71 -3.95 -10.53
C GLY A 44 8.08 -3.86 -9.84
N PRO A 45 8.65 -5.00 -9.41
CA PRO A 45 9.99 -5.06 -8.83
C PRO A 45 11.02 -4.48 -9.80
N LEU A 46 12.03 -3.78 -9.28
CA LEU A 46 13.23 -3.43 -10.04
C LEU A 46 14.07 -4.71 -10.22
N LEU A 47 13.70 -5.55 -11.17
CA LEU A 47 14.51 -6.64 -11.70
C LEU A 47 14.68 -6.44 -13.20
#